data_AF-R7PBY3-F1
#
_entry.id   AF-R7PBY3-F1
#
_cell.length_a   1.000
_cell.length_b   1.000
_cell.length_c   1.000
_cell.angle_alpha   90.00
_cell.angle_beta   90.00
_cell.angle_gamma   90.00
#
_symmetry.space_group_name_H-M   'P 1'
#
loop_
_entity.id
_entity.type
_entity.pdbx_description
1 polymer ?
#
loop_
_entity_poly.entity_id
_entity_poly.type
_entity_poly.pdbx_seq_one_letter_code
_entity_poly.pdbx_strand_id
1 'polypeptide(L)'
;MTLTCMQTKLCFGVYGELYIVDLNQVIYFKADDHYTHVCYASGTHFMIPFGLSKVEEAIHEKPLFCKQFVRLGRTYIVNLGSVFHINAVKQVLLVSDSHGVNHTIHLPKPVLRSLMGLIDEAVAQNNERKITNEKATKN
;
A
#
# COMPACT_ATOMS: atom_id res chain seq x y z
N MET A 1 -4.59 22.40 16.85
CA MET A 1 -3.53 21.37 16.80
C MET A 1 -4.18 19.98 16.73
N THR A 2 -5.13 19.80 15.83
CA THR A 2 -6.05 18.66 15.86
C THR A 2 -6.51 18.40 14.42
N LEU A 3 -6.52 17.10 14.03
CA LEU A 3 -7.02 16.49 12.78
C LEU A 3 -6.01 15.99 11.73
N THR A 4 -4.72 16.36 11.75
CA THR A 4 -3.75 15.75 10.80
C THR A 4 -3.52 14.26 11.08
N CYS A 5 -3.59 13.81 12.34
CA CYS A 5 -3.37 12.40 12.68
C CYS A 5 -4.46 11.47 12.12
N MET A 6 -5.70 11.95 11.95
CA MET A 6 -6.84 11.15 11.45
C MET A 6 -6.83 10.98 9.93
N GLN A 7 -6.07 11.79 9.19
CA GLN A 7 -5.98 11.69 7.74
C GLN A 7 -5.31 10.38 7.28
N THR A 8 -4.53 9.76 8.18
CA THR A 8 -3.77 8.52 7.98
C THR A 8 -4.52 7.27 8.42
N LYS A 9 -5.65 7.44 9.11
CA LYS A 9 -6.39 6.33 9.73
C LYS A 9 -7.58 5.92 8.86
N LEU A 10 -7.74 4.62 8.66
CA LEU A 10 -9.00 4.00 8.24
C LEU A 10 -9.76 3.55 9.48
N CYS A 11 -11.06 3.78 9.49
CA CYS A 11 -11.93 3.42 10.61
C CYS A 11 -13.04 2.51 10.10
N PHE A 12 -13.17 1.32 10.68
CA PHE A 12 -14.22 0.37 10.31
C PHE A 12 -15.01 -0.02 11.56
N GLY A 13 -16.29 0.35 11.60
CA GLY A 13 -17.20 0.02 12.71
C GLY A 13 -18.05 -1.21 12.41
N VAL A 14 -18.24 -2.08 13.41
CA VAL A 14 -19.14 -3.26 13.31
C VAL A 14 -19.56 -3.72 14.71
N TYR A 15 -20.86 -3.97 14.93
CA TYR A 15 -21.41 -4.49 16.20
C TYR A 15 -20.92 -3.81 17.51
N GLY A 16 -20.67 -2.50 17.48
CA GLY A 16 -20.15 -1.76 18.64
C GLY A 16 -18.62 -1.78 18.79
N GLU A 17 -17.91 -2.48 17.90
CA GLU A 17 -16.46 -2.44 17.77
C GLU A 17 -16.01 -1.40 16.74
N LEU A 18 -14.81 -0.86 16.93
CA LEU A 18 -14.16 0.06 16.00
C LEU A 18 -12.72 -0.39 15.73
N TYR A 19 -12.46 -0.75 14.48
CA TYR A 19 -11.14 -1.10 13.99
C TYR A 19 -10.48 0.14 13.39
N ILE A 20 -9.33 0.54 13.93
CA ILE A 20 -8.57 1.71 13.47
C ILE A 20 -7.27 1.22 12.84
N VAL A 21 -7.08 1.48 11.55
CA VAL A 21 -5.90 1.06 10.79
C VAL A 21 -5.07 2.28 10.40
N ASP A 22 -3.81 2.33 10.81
CA ASP A 22 -2.85 3.38 10.43
C ASP A 22 -2.12 3.07 9.11
N LEU A 23 -2.48 3.77 8.04
CA LEU A 23 -1.87 3.59 6.72
C LEU A 23 -0.37 3.89 6.68
N ASN A 24 0.14 4.75 7.58
CA ASN A 24 1.59 5.00 7.67
C ASN A 24 2.37 3.78 8.11
N GLN A 25 1.72 2.86 8.82
CA GLN A 25 2.35 1.66 9.36
C GLN A 25 2.16 0.46 8.44
N VAL A 26 1.18 0.48 7.53
CA VAL A 26 0.84 -0.71 6.72
C VAL A 26 1.90 -0.98 5.65
N ILE A 27 2.39 -2.22 5.62
CA ILE A 27 3.18 -2.79 4.52
C ILE A 27 2.25 -3.38 3.45
N TYR A 28 1.31 -4.23 3.87
CA TYR A 28 0.32 -4.82 2.98
C TYR A 28 -0.94 -5.25 3.74
N PHE A 29 -2.01 -5.40 2.96
CA PHE A 29 -3.24 -6.09 3.33
C PHE A 29 -3.32 -7.41 2.58
N LYS A 30 -3.84 -8.45 3.23
CA LYS A 30 -4.05 -9.77 2.62
C LYS A 30 -5.49 -10.23 2.84
N ALA A 31 -6.17 -10.64 1.77
CA ALA A 31 -7.51 -11.20 1.86
C ALA A 31 -7.50 -12.56 2.56
N ASP A 32 -8.53 -12.79 3.38
CA ASP A 32 -8.86 -14.07 4.00
C ASP A 32 -10.40 -14.20 4.03
N ASP A 33 -10.95 -14.74 2.94
CA ASP A 33 -12.39 -14.75 2.64
C ASP A 33 -13.07 -13.37 2.80
N HIS A 34 -13.92 -13.21 3.81
CA HIS A 34 -14.63 -11.98 4.13
C HIS A 34 -13.90 -11.07 5.12
N TYR A 35 -12.66 -11.45 5.46
CA TYR A 35 -11.76 -10.76 6.37
C TYR A 35 -10.53 -10.23 5.64
N THR A 36 -9.79 -9.35 6.30
CA THR A 36 -8.52 -8.83 5.82
C THR A 36 -7.49 -8.88 6.94
N HIS A 37 -6.34 -9.51 6.67
CA HIS A 37 -5.14 -9.38 7.50
C HIS A 37 -4.44 -8.07 7.17
N VAL A 38 -4.08 -7.33 8.21
CA VAL A 38 -3.31 -6.09 8.15
C VAL A 38 -1.92 -6.38 8.68
N CYS A 39 -0.88 -6.06 7.92
CA CYS A 39 0.51 -6.22 8.34
C CYS A 39 1.22 -4.87 8.44
N TYR A 40 1.73 -4.55 9.63
CA TYR A 40 2.45 -3.31 9.91
C TYR A 40 3.97 -3.47 9.84
N ALA A 41 4.66 -2.36 9.58
CA ALA A 41 6.11 -2.20 9.59
C ALA A 41 6.74 -2.53 10.95
N SER A 42 5.97 -2.44 12.03
CA SER A 42 6.37 -2.85 13.37
C SER A 42 6.40 -4.37 13.59
N GLY A 43 5.97 -5.16 12.60
CA GLY A 43 5.71 -6.60 12.74
C GLY A 43 4.34 -6.93 13.35
N THR A 44 3.58 -5.93 13.78
CA THR A 44 2.20 -6.13 14.25
C THR A 44 1.34 -6.64 13.09
N HIS A 45 0.60 -7.72 13.32
CA HIS A 45 -0.38 -8.24 12.39
C HIS A 45 -1.69 -8.53 13.11
N PHE A 46 -2.80 -8.17 12.48
CA PHE A 46 -4.14 -8.38 13.02
C PHE A 46 -5.15 -8.52 11.90
N MET A 47 -6.33 -9.05 12.22
CA MET A 47 -7.41 -9.28 11.26
C MET A 47 -8.58 -8.33 11.52
N ILE A 48 -9.20 -7.85 10.44
CA ILE A 48 -10.43 -7.05 10.51
C ILE A 48 -11.59 -7.78 9.79
N PRO A 49 -12.83 -7.67 10.28
CA PRO A 49 -14.01 -8.33 9.73
C PRO A 49 -14.58 -7.60 8.51
N PHE A 50 -13.70 -7.21 7.59
CA PHE A 50 -14.05 -6.53 6.36
C PHE A 50 -13.23 -7.10 5.22
N GLY A 51 -13.90 -7.41 4.11
CA GLY A 51 -13.24 -7.92 2.91
C GLY A 51 -12.35 -6.88 2.24
N LEU A 52 -11.36 -7.37 1.48
CA LEU A 52 -10.31 -6.55 0.89
C LEU A 52 -10.84 -5.42 -0.01
N SER A 53 -11.98 -5.60 -0.68
CA SER A 53 -12.59 -4.55 -1.50
C SER A 53 -13.07 -3.34 -0.67
N LYS A 54 -13.65 -3.58 0.52
CA LYS A 54 -14.06 -2.50 1.42
C LYS A 54 -12.86 -1.73 1.97
N VAL A 55 -11.74 -2.44 2.17
CA VAL A 55 -10.47 -1.81 2.55
C VAL A 55 -9.93 -0.94 1.42
N GLU A 56 -9.94 -1.44 0.18
CA GLU A 56 -9.53 -0.68 -1.01
C GLU A 56 -10.34 0.61 -1.20
N GLU A 57 -11.67 0.52 -1.10
CA GLU A 57 -12.57 1.68 -1.17
C GLU A 57 -12.20 2.74 -0.12
N ALA A 58 -12.01 2.32 1.13
CA ALA A 58 -11.63 3.22 2.22
C ALA A 58 -10.25 3.85 2.01
N ILE A 59 -9.31 3.16 1.33
CA ILE A 59 -8.01 3.73 0.96
C ILE A 59 -8.16 4.76 -0.17
N HIS A 60 -9.00 4.50 -1.16
CA HIS A 60 -9.22 5.43 -2.28
C HIS A 60 -9.85 6.76 -1.82
N GLU A 61 -10.62 6.75 -0.74
CA GLU A 61 -11.12 7.96 -0.08
C GLU A 61 -10.02 8.80 0.59
N LYS A 62 -8.77 8.31 0.67
CA LYS A 62 -7.62 9.03 1.26
C LYS A 62 -6.68 9.54 0.16
N PRO A 63 -6.73 10.83 -0.22
CA PRO A 63 -5.97 11.38 -1.34
C PRO A 63 -4.45 11.23 -1.22
N LEU A 64 -3.91 11.20 0.00
CA LEU A 64 -2.48 11.05 0.25
C LEU A 64 -1.98 9.61 0.05
N PHE A 65 -2.86 8.62 0.18
CA PHE A 65 -2.50 7.20 0.21
C PHE A 65 -3.02 6.42 -0.99
N CYS A 66 -4.04 6.91 -1.70
CA CYS A 66 -4.66 6.20 -2.82
C CYS A 66 -3.67 5.83 -3.95
N LYS A 67 -2.56 6.56 -4.09
CA LYS A 67 -1.49 6.25 -5.06
C LYS A 67 -0.36 5.38 -4.49
N GLN A 68 -0.28 5.23 -3.18
CA GLN A 68 0.76 4.45 -2.51
C GLN A 68 0.35 2.98 -2.36
N PHE A 69 -0.95 2.69 -2.28
CA PHE A 69 -1.46 1.34 -2.14
C PHE A 69 -1.98 0.83 -3.49
N VAL A 70 -1.50 -0.33 -3.92
CA VAL A 70 -1.92 -0.95 -5.18
C VAL A 70 -2.49 -2.34 -4.91
N ARG A 71 -3.69 -2.60 -5.46
CA ARG A 71 -4.31 -3.92 -5.43
C ARG A 71 -3.64 -4.85 -6.43
N LEU A 72 -3.16 -5.99 -5.93
CA LEU A 72 -2.46 -7.01 -6.69
C LEU A 72 -3.30 -8.29 -6.72
N GLY A 73 -4.13 -8.41 -7.76
CA GLY A 73 -5.05 -9.54 -7.92
C GLY A 73 -6.17 -9.54 -6.89
N ARG A 74 -6.57 -10.73 -6.43
CA ARG A 74 -7.67 -10.90 -5.45
C ARG A 74 -7.19 -10.91 -4.01
N THR A 75 -5.89 -11.08 -3.78
CA THR A 75 -5.34 -11.49 -2.48
C THR A 75 -4.59 -10.40 -1.74
N TYR A 76 -4.03 -9.39 -2.42
CA TYR A 76 -3.19 -8.39 -1.76
C TYR A 76 -3.53 -6.96 -2.17
N ILE A 77 -3.37 -6.04 -1.22
CA ILE A 77 -3.13 -4.61 -1.48
C ILE A 77 -1.79 -4.29 -0.84
N VAL A 78 -0.85 -3.73 -1.61
CA VAL A 78 0.54 -3.52 -1.14
C VAL A 78 0.88 -2.04 -1.14
N ASN A 79 1.57 -1.58 -0.09
CA ASN A 79 2.19 -0.26 -0.04
C ASN A 79 3.46 -0.25 -0.89
N LEU A 80 3.44 0.47 -2.01
CA LEU A 80 4.57 0.60 -2.93
C LEU A 80 5.83 1.17 -2.24
N GLY A 81 5.67 2.03 -1.23
CA GLY A 81 6.79 2.59 -0.48
C GLY A 81 7.60 1.56 0.31
N SER A 82 7.02 0.37 0.56
CA SER A 82 7.69 -0.74 1.26
C SER A 82 8.36 -1.74 0.31
N VAL A 83 8.12 -1.62 -1.00
CA VAL A 83 8.65 -2.55 -2.01
C VAL A 83 10.10 -2.20 -2.32
N PHE A 84 11.00 -3.18 -2.19
CA PHE A 84 12.42 -3.01 -2.53
C PHE A 84 12.90 -3.93 -3.66
N HIS A 85 12.16 -4.99 -4.00
CA HIS A 85 12.55 -5.89 -5.08
C HIS A 85 11.34 -6.65 -5.68
N ILE A 86 11.31 -6.74 -7.01
CA ILE A 86 10.28 -7.45 -7.77
C ILE A 86 10.96 -8.42 -8.74
N ASN A 87 10.61 -9.71 -8.67
CA ASN A 87 11.12 -10.72 -9.59
C ASN A 87 9.97 -11.48 -10.27
N ALA A 88 9.66 -11.07 -11.50
CA ALA A 88 8.59 -11.68 -12.29
C ALA A 88 8.90 -13.12 -12.76
N VAL A 89 10.17 -13.52 -12.83
CA VAL A 89 10.59 -14.88 -13.21
C VAL A 89 10.39 -15.84 -12.04
N LYS A 90 10.83 -15.43 -10.85
CA LYS A 90 10.66 -16.19 -9.60
C LYS A 90 9.27 -16.05 -8.99
N GLN A 91 8.40 -15.20 -9.56
CA GLN A 91 7.04 -14.93 -9.06
C GLN A 91 7.03 -14.43 -7.61
N VAL A 92 7.96 -13.52 -7.29
CA VAL A 92 8.17 -12.99 -5.94
C VAL A 92 8.19 -11.46 -5.95
N LEU A 93 7.48 -10.87 -4.99
CA LEU A 93 7.56 -9.46 -4.58
C LEU A 93 8.14 -9.43 -3.16
N LEU A 94 9.18 -8.64 -2.93
CA LEU A 94 9.78 -8.46 -1.61
C LEU A 94 9.47 -7.07 -1.08
N VAL A 95 8.98 -7.04 0.16
CA VAL A 95 8.71 -5.83 0.93
C VAL A 95 9.46 -5.89 2.25
N SER A 96 9.93 -4.75 2.74
CA SER A 96 10.68 -4.65 4.00
C SER A 96 9.88 -3.90 5.05
N ASP A 97 9.98 -4.37 6.29
CA ASP A 97 9.44 -3.68 7.45
C ASP A 97 10.45 -2.64 8.02
N SER A 98 10.08 -1.93 9.10
CA SER A 98 10.97 -0.93 9.71
C SER A 98 12.12 -1.52 10.53
N HIS A 99 12.14 -2.85 10.69
CA HIS A 99 13.14 -3.61 11.44
C HIS A 99 14.12 -4.37 10.52
N GLY A 100 13.97 -4.25 9.20
CA GLY A 100 14.81 -4.93 8.22
C GLY A 100 14.39 -6.38 7.94
N VAL A 101 13.22 -6.81 8.41
CA VAL A 101 12.65 -8.11 8.07
C VAL A 101 11.99 -8.02 6.70
N ASN A 102 12.30 -9.00 5.86
CA ASN A 102 11.76 -9.09 4.51
C ASN A 102 10.56 -10.03 4.46
N HIS A 103 9.44 -9.56 3.93
CA HIS A 103 8.29 -10.39 3.63
C HIS A 103 8.30 -10.78 2.15
N THR A 104 8.18 -12.08 1.90
CA THR A 104 8.10 -12.65 0.55
C THR A 104 6.64 -12.84 0.16
N ILE A 105 6.18 -12.12 -0.86
CA ILE A 105 4.83 -12.24 -1.40
C ILE A 105 4.90 -12.97 -2.75
N HIS A 106 4.25 -14.11 -2.86
CA HIS A 106 4.15 -14.87 -4.10
C HIS A 106 2.98 -14.38 -4.97
N LEU A 107 3.27 -13.94 -6.19
CA LEU A 107 2.28 -13.38 -7.11
C LEU A 107 2.52 -13.88 -8.54
N PRO A 108 1.45 -14.09 -9.32
CA PRO A 108 1.58 -14.51 -10.71
C PRO A 108 2.42 -13.54 -11.54
N LYS A 109 3.22 -14.08 -12.47
CA LYS A 109 4.07 -13.30 -13.39
C LYS A 109 3.33 -12.13 -14.08
N PRO A 110 2.09 -12.28 -14.61
CA PRO A 110 1.36 -11.17 -15.22
C PRO A 110 1.08 -10.01 -14.24
N VAL A 111 0.75 -10.32 -12.98
CA VAL A 111 0.50 -9.32 -11.93
C VAL A 111 1.77 -8.53 -11.63
N LEU A 112 2.90 -9.24 -11.49
CA LEU A 112 4.19 -8.59 -11.24
C LEU A 112 4.65 -7.73 -12.42
N ARG A 113 4.37 -8.13 -13.66
CA ARG A 113 4.66 -7.33 -14.85
C ARG A 113 3.83 -6.06 -14.92
N SER A 114 2.54 -6.14 -14.58
CA SER A 114 1.68 -4.95 -14.48
C SER A 114 2.19 -4.00 -13.39
N LEU A 115 2.57 -4.52 -12.22
CA LEU A 115 3.14 -3.71 -11.14
C LEU A 115 4.44 -3.00 -11.55
N MET A 116 5.35 -3.68 -12.25
CA MET A 116 6.57 -3.06 -12.78
C MET A 116 6.23 -1.86 -13.68
N GLY A 117 5.29 -2.02 -14.61
CA GLY A 117 4.84 -0.93 -15.49
C GLY A 117 4.27 0.27 -14.73
N LEU A 118 3.44 0.03 -13.70
CA LEU A 118 2.90 1.10 -12.85
C LEU A 118 4.00 1.89 -12.12
N ILE A 119 5.04 1.20 -11.65
CA ILE A 119 6.17 1.85 -10.97
C ILE A 119 7.00 2.66 -11.98
N ASP A 120 7.29 2.12 -13.16
CA ASP A 120 8.03 2.82 -14.21
C ASP A 120 7.31 4.12 -14.64
N GLU A 121 5.98 4.06 -14.83
CA GLU A 121 5.15 5.23 -15.12
C GLU A 121 5.18 6.27 -13.99
N ALA A 122 5.10 5.84 -12.73
CA ALA A 122 5.17 6.73 -11.57
C ALA A 122 6.53 7.42 -11.46
N VAL A 123 7.62 6.72 -11.77
CA VAL A 123 8.98 7.28 -11.79
C VAL A 123 9.13 8.32 -12.90
N ALA A 124 8.61 8.03 -14.11
CA ALA A 124 8.63 8.97 -15.22
C ALA A 124 7.93 10.30 -14.88
N GLN A 125 6.71 10.23 -14.33
CA GLN A 125 5.94 11.41 -13.92
C GLN A 125 6.65 12.24 -12.83
N ASN A 126 7.35 11.58 -11.90
CA ASN A 126 8.08 12.28 -10.85
C ASN A 126 9.31 13.02 -11.39
N ASN A 127 9.97 12.48 -12.42
CA ASN A 127 11.12 13.13 -13.05
C ASN A 127 10.71 14.38 -13.83
N GLU A 128 9.59 14.33 -14.58
CA GLU A 128 9.06 15.49 -15.33
C GLU A 128 8.66 16.67 -14.43
N ARG A 129 8.06 16.38 -13.27
CA ARG A 129 7.69 17.40 -12.27
C ARG A 129 8.93 18.09 -11.67
N LYS A 130 10.00 17.35 -11.41
CA LYS A 130 11.26 17.92 -10.89
C LYS A 130 11.89 18.91 -11.88
N ILE A 131 11.94 18.56 -13.17
CA ILE A 131 12.48 19.42 -14.23
C ILE A 131 11.66 20.72 -14.35
N THR A 132 10.34 20.63 -14.21
CA THR A 132 9.45 21.79 -14.30
C THR A 132 9.63 22.74 -13.11
N ASN A 133 9.77 22.19 -11.89
CA ASN A 133 9.97 22.98 -10.67
C ASN A 133 11.34 23.68 -10.62
N GLU A 134 12.41 23.04 -11.11
CA GLU A 134 13.74 23.66 -11.19
C GLU A 134 13.81 24.84 -12.18
N LYS A 135 13.01 24.80 -13.26
CA LYS A 135 12.90 25.92 -14.21
C LYS A 135 12.14 27.11 -13.63
N ALA A 136 11.16 26.87 -12.76
CA ALA A 136 10.37 27.93 -12.13
C ALA A 136 11.10 28.66 -10.98
N THR A 137 12.14 28.05 -10.40
CA THR A 137 12.90 28.65 -9.27
C THR A 137 14.10 29.50 -9.75
N LYS A 138 14.36 29.54 -11.07
CA LYS A 138 15.43 30.31 -11.69
C LYS A 138 14.96 31.60 -12.40
N ASN A 139 13.67 31.93 -12.32
CA ASN A 139 13.09 33.15 -12.85
C ASN A 139 12.55 34.04 -11.72
#